data_AF-X1FMT7-F1
#
_entry.id   AF-X1FMT7-F1
#
_cell.length_a   1.000
_cell.length_b   1.000
_cell.length_c   1.000
_cell.angle_alpha   90.00
_cell.angle_beta   90.00
_cell.angle_gamma   90.00
#
_symmetry.space_group_name_H-M   'P 1'
#
loop_
_entity.id
_entity.type
_entity.pdbx_description
1 polymer ?
#
loop_
_entity_poly.entity_id
_entity_poly.type
_entity_poly.pdbx_seq_one_letter_code
_entity_poly.pdbx_strand_id
1 'polypeptide(L)'
;MTLIIVPIKLKEAKEFVKRHHRHHNPPVGHICSLAVACDDKIVGVAIIGRPIARALDKGFTAEVTRLCTDGTQNACSALYAAAWRAARSLGYKKLITYILNTEPGTSLIAAGWKCV
;
A
#
# COMPACT_ATOMS: atom_id res chain seq x y z
N MET A 1 -21.03 -0.61 6.93
CA MET A 1 -19.89 0.06 6.27
C MET A 1 -19.22 -0.94 5.37
N THR A 2 -19.24 -0.69 4.05
CA THR A 2 -18.62 -1.58 3.06
C THR A 2 -17.37 -0.91 2.54
N LEU A 3 -16.22 -1.58 2.66
CA LEU A 3 -14.97 -1.11 2.08
C LEU A 3 -14.84 -1.58 0.63
N ILE A 4 -14.57 -0.65 -0.28
CA ILE A 4 -14.43 -0.94 -1.71
C ILE A 4 -13.07 -0.45 -2.19
N ILE A 5 -12.35 -1.29 -2.94
CA ILE A 5 -11.10 -0.90 -3.59
C ILE A 5 -11.44 -0.15 -4.87
N VAL A 6 -10.87 1.04 -5.02
CA VAL A 6 -11.11 1.94 -6.17
C VAL A 6 -9.78 2.40 -6.77
N PRO A 7 -9.75 2.75 -8.07
CA PRO A 7 -8.57 3.35 -8.68
C PRO A 7 -8.33 4.75 -8.10
N ILE A 8 -7.06 5.18 -8.10
CA ILE A 8 -6.68 6.54 -7.71
C ILE A 8 -5.47 7.00 -8.52
N LYS A 9 -5.43 8.29 -8.88
CA LYS A 9 -4.25 8.87 -9.53
C LYS A 9 -3.13 9.02 -8.51
N LEU A 10 -1.87 8.89 -8.94
CA LEU A 10 -0.72 9.09 -8.05
C LEU A 10 -0.79 10.44 -7.33
N LYS A 11 -1.14 11.52 -8.04
CA LYS A 11 -1.25 12.86 -7.45
C LYS A 11 -2.22 12.89 -6.27
N GLU A 12 -3.39 12.27 -6.39
CA GLU A 12 -4.40 12.23 -5.33
C GLU A 12 -3.95 11.35 -4.15
N ALA A 13 -3.33 10.21 -4.44
CA ALA A 13 -2.75 9.35 -3.40
C ALA A 13 -1.66 10.09 -2.61
N LYS A 14 -0.80 10.87 -3.28
CA LYS A 14 0.22 11.70 -2.63
C LYS A 14 -0.40 12.77 -1.74
N GLU A 15 -1.47 13.42 -2.17
CA GLU A 15 -2.18 14.40 -1.34
C GLU A 15 -2.81 13.75 -0.11
N PHE A 16 -3.39 12.55 -0.24
CA PHE A 16 -3.88 11.80 0.91
C PHE A 16 -2.76 11.50 1.91
N VAL A 17 -1.60 11.02 1.42
CA VAL A 17 -0.41 10.75 2.25
C VAL A 17 0.05 12.01 2.96
N LYS A 18 0.17 13.16 2.28
CA LYS A 18 0.60 14.43 2.91
C LYS A 18 -0.31 14.86 4.07
N ARG A 19 -1.62 14.59 3.96
CA ARG A 19 -2.61 14.98 4.97
C ARG A 19 -2.61 14.06 6.20
N HIS A 20 -2.39 12.76 6.00
CA HIS A 20 -2.64 11.75 7.04
C HIS A 20 -1.37 11.04 7.53
N HIS A 21 -0.31 11.01 6.75
CA HIS A 21 0.90 10.26 7.06
C HIS A 21 1.89 11.11 7.86
N ARG A 22 2.14 10.74 9.12
CA ARG A 22 2.89 11.57 10.08
C ARG A 22 4.40 11.59 9.89
N HIS A 23 4.98 10.58 9.23
CA HIS A 23 6.42 10.31 9.31
C HIS A 23 7.19 10.42 8.00
N HIS A 24 6.51 10.34 6.84
CA HIS A 24 7.17 10.16 5.56
C HIS A 24 6.49 10.94 4.46
N ASN A 25 7.31 11.56 3.63
CA ASN A 25 6.86 12.18 2.39
C ASN A 25 6.35 11.12 1.41
N PRO A 26 5.41 11.51 0.51
CA PRO A 26 4.99 10.64 -0.58
C PRO A 26 6.16 10.25 -1.50
N PRO A 27 6.15 9.03 -2.07
CA PRO A 27 7.19 8.56 -3.01
C PRO A 27 7.19 9.36 -4.32
N VAL A 28 8.31 9.40 -5.05
CA VAL A 28 8.42 10.19 -6.29
C VAL A 28 7.54 9.64 -7.42
N GLY A 29 7.54 8.32 -7.62
CA GLY A 29 6.80 7.65 -8.68
C GLY A 29 6.05 6.41 -8.17
N HIS A 30 5.42 5.69 -9.09
CA HIS A 30 4.75 4.43 -8.81
C HIS A 30 4.75 3.52 -10.05
N ILE A 31 4.47 2.24 -9.83
CA ILE A 31 3.98 1.29 -10.83
C ILE A 31 2.47 1.49 -10.95
N CYS A 32 1.77 1.48 -9.81
CA CYS A 32 0.35 1.77 -9.71
C CYS A 32 -0.02 2.26 -8.29
N SER A 33 -1.23 2.78 -8.15
CA SER A 33 -1.80 3.20 -6.86
C SER A 33 -3.25 2.73 -6.75
N LEU A 34 -3.64 2.40 -5.52
CA LEU A 34 -4.98 1.96 -5.17
C LEU A 34 -5.48 2.78 -3.99
N ALA A 35 -6.79 2.96 -3.90
CA ALA A 35 -7.43 3.52 -2.73
C ALA A 35 -8.51 2.57 -2.20
N VAL A 36 -8.89 2.77 -0.94
CA VAL A 36 -10.05 2.13 -0.34
C VAL A 36 -11.04 3.21 0.06
N ALA A 37 -12.29 3.01 -0.36
CA ALA A 37 -13.41 3.88 -0.05
C ALA A 37 -14.33 3.24 1.00
N CYS A 38 -14.88 4.05 1.89
CA CYS A 38 -16.00 3.71 2.75
C CYS A 38 -17.10 4.75 2.54
N ASP A 39 -18.29 4.31 2.15
CA ASP A 39 -19.46 5.18 1.93
C ASP A 39 -19.09 6.44 1.10
N ASP A 40 -18.46 6.19 -0.06
CA ASP A 40 -17.97 7.19 -1.05
C ASP A 40 -16.78 8.07 -0.63
N LYS A 41 -16.23 7.89 0.58
CA LYS A 41 -15.04 8.62 1.04
C LYS A 41 -13.80 7.76 0.95
N ILE A 42 -12.72 8.30 0.39
CA ILE A 42 -11.41 7.65 0.45
C ILE A 42 -10.92 7.67 1.89
N VAL A 43 -10.72 6.49 2.48
CA VAL A 43 -10.24 6.29 3.86
C VAL A 43 -8.81 5.74 3.91
N GLY A 44 -8.22 5.44 2.76
CA GLY A 44 -6.83 5.05 2.66
C GLY A 44 -6.33 4.84 1.25
N VAL A 45 -5.01 4.80 1.11
CA VAL A 45 -4.29 4.65 -0.15
C VAL A 45 -3.08 3.72 0.00
N ALA A 46 -2.76 3.01 -1.08
CA ALA A 46 -1.52 2.26 -1.22
C ALA A 46 -0.81 2.64 -2.53
N ILE A 47 0.49 2.84 -2.46
CA ILE A 47 1.36 3.21 -3.58
C ILE A 47 2.39 2.10 -3.75
N ILE A 48 2.34 1.45 -4.90
CA ILE A 48 3.23 0.34 -5.26
C ILE A 48 4.29 0.86 -6.22
N GLY A 49 5.55 0.58 -5.94
CA GLY A 49 6.69 1.04 -6.72
C GLY A 49 7.76 -0.04 -6.86
N ARG A 50 8.87 0.32 -7.51
CA ARG A 50 10.07 -0.52 -7.51
C ARG A 50 10.64 -0.57 -6.08
N PRO A 51 11.31 -1.68 -5.70
CA PRO A 51 11.96 -1.76 -4.40
C PRO A 51 12.92 -0.59 -4.18
N ILE A 52 12.85 0.03 -3.00
CA ILE A 52 13.77 1.11 -2.63
C ILE A 52 15.18 0.53 -2.42
N ALA A 53 15.26 -0.65 -1.81
CA ALA A 53 16.51 -1.39 -1.68
C ALA A 53 16.92 -2.01 -3.03
N ARG A 54 17.95 -1.43 -3.66
CA ARG A 54 18.45 -1.84 -5.00
C ARG A 54 18.74 -3.33 -5.12
N ALA A 55 19.22 -3.98 -4.06
CA ALA A 55 19.52 -5.41 -4.06
C ALA A 55 18.27 -6.31 -4.30
N LEU A 56 17.08 -5.78 -4.04
CA LEU A 56 15.80 -6.48 -4.24
C LEU A 56 15.13 -6.16 -5.57
N ASP A 57 15.58 -5.11 -6.26
CA ASP A 57 15.06 -4.68 -7.56
C ASP A 57 15.62 -5.55 -8.71
N LYS A 58 15.25 -6.83 -8.69
CA LYS A 58 15.65 -7.85 -9.67
C LYS A 58 14.60 -8.02 -10.79
N GLY A 59 13.81 -6.98 -11.07
CA GLY A 59 12.79 -6.94 -12.14
C GLY A 59 11.43 -7.58 -11.80
N PHE A 60 11.38 -8.63 -10.98
CA PHE A 60 10.12 -9.33 -10.61
C PHE A 60 9.61 -9.05 -9.20
N THR A 61 10.23 -8.10 -8.50
CA THR A 61 9.83 -7.66 -7.15
C THR A 61 9.23 -6.27 -7.25
N ALA A 62 8.06 -6.07 -6.66
CA ALA A 62 7.50 -4.75 -6.38
C ALA A 62 7.49 -4.49 -4.87
N GLU A 63 7.32 -3.23 -4.47
CA GLU A 63 7.23 -2.81 -3.08
C GLU A 63 5.98 -1.96 -2.84
N VAL A 64 5.25 -2.18 -1.74
CA VAL A 64 4.31 -1.19 -1.21
C VAL A 64 5.14 -0.10 -0.55
N THR A 65 5.56 0.86 -1.37
CA THR A 65 6.45 1.97 -0.97
C THR A 65 5.78 2.94 -0.02
N ARG A 66 4.43 3.04 -0.04
CA ARG A 66 3.67 3.81 0.94
C ARG A 66 2.27 3.25 1.08
N LEU A 67 1.81 3.09 2.32
CA LEU A 67 0.42 2.81 2.66
C LEU A 67 0.01 3.81 3.74
N CYS A 68 -1.15 4.41 3.59
CA CYS A 68 -1.67 5.40 4.53
C CYS A 68 -3.18 5.26 4.65
N THR A 69 -3.68 5.26 5.87
CA THR A 69 -5.12 5.21 6.19
C THR A 69 -5.44 6.28 7.22
N ASP A 70 -6.71 6.69 7.29
CA ASP A 70 -7.20 7.60 8.33
C ASP A 70 -7.48 6.93 9.69
N GLY A 71 -7.30 5.60 9.77
CA GLY A 71 -7.60 4.79 10.96
C GLY A 71 -8.88 3.97 10.84
N THR A 72 -9.62 4.09 9.74
CA THR A 72 -10.80 3.27 9.45
C THR A 72 -10.48 1.78 9.56
N GLN A 73 -11.30 1.06 10.33
CA GLN A 73 -11.12 -0.36 10.61
C GLN A 73 -11.01 -1.16 9.29
N ASN A 74 -10.09 -2.12 9.24
CA ASN A 74 -9.84 -3.00 8.08
C ASN A 74 -9.33 -2.33 6.79
N ALA A 75 -9.25 -1.00 6.71
CA ALA A 75 -8.75 -0.30 5.53
C ALA A 75 -7.31 -0.71 5.17
N CYS A 76 -6.45 -0.84 6.17
CA CYS A 76 -5.03 -1.17 6.00
C CYS A 76 -4.82 -2.59 5.44
N SER A 77 -5.45 -3.60 6.04
CA SER A 77 -5.38 -4.98 5.55
C SER A 77 -6.04 -5.15 4.18
N ALA A 78 -7.17 -4.47 3.92
CA ALA A 78 -7.82 -4.48 2.61
C ALA A 78 -6.90 -3.94 1.51
N LEU A 79 -6.18 -2.85 1.78
CA LEU A 79 -5.20 -2.27 0.86
C LEU A 79 -4.01 -3.20 0.62
N TYR A 80 -3.46 -3.85 1.65
CA TYR A 80 -2.36 -4.81 1.49
C TYR A 80 -2.78 -6.01 0.63
N ALA A 81 -3.98 -6.56 0.85
CA ALA A 81 -4.51 -7.66 0.04
C ALA A 81 -4.76 -7.23 -1.41
N ALA A 82 -5.29 -6.02 -1.62
CA ALA A 82 -5.51 -5.45 -2.95
C ALA A 82 -4.19 -5.17 -3.69
N ALA A 83 -3.18 -4.67 -2.98
CA ALA A 83 -1.87 -4.39 -3.54
C ALA A 83 -1.21 -5.65 -4.10
N TRP A 84 -1.28 -6.77 -3.37
CA TRP A 84 -0.78 -8.04 -3.88
C TRP A 84 -1.52 -8.51 -5.12
N ARG A 85 -2.86 -8.46 -5.12
CA ARG A 85 -3.67 -8.83 -6.30
C ARG A 85 -3.29 -8.00 -7.52
N ALA A 86 -3.14 -6.68 -7.37
CA ALA A 86 -2.76 -5.78 -8.45
C ALA A 86 -1.34 -6.07 -8.96
N ALA A 87 -0.34 -6.17 -8.07
CA ALA A 87 1.03 -6.47 -8.45
C ALA A 87 1.13 -7.83 -9.18
N ARG A 88 0.44 -8.86 -8.68
CA ARG A 88 0.39 -10.18 -9.32
C ARG A 88 -0.21 -10.12 -10.72
N SER A 89 -1.30 -9.38 -10.92
CA SER A 89 -1.93 -9.20 -12.24
C SER A 89 -1.02 -8.47 -13.24
N LEU A 90 -0.09 -7.63 -12.75
CA LEU A 90 0.93 -6.99 -13.58
C LEU A 90 2.15 -7.89 -13.87
N GLY A 91 2.18 -9.12 -13.37
CA GLY A 91 3.24 -10.10 -13.61
C GLY A 91 4.35 -10.13 -12.54
N TYR A 92 4.22 -9.38 -11.45
CA TYR A 92 5.18 -9.46 -10.34
C TYR A 92 5.05 -10.78 -9.58
N LYS A 93 6.20 -11.35 -9.19
CA LYS A 93 6.28 -12.62 -8.45
C LYS A 93 6.38 -12.41 -6.94
N LYS A 94 6.81 -11.23 -6.53
CA LYS A 94 7.01 -10.86 -5.13
C LYS A 94 6.56 -9.42 -4.89
N LEU A 95 5.84 -9.19 -3.80
CA LEU A 95 5.53 -7.88 -3.27
C LEU A 95 6.08 -7.79 -1.84
N ILE A 96 6.82 -6.73 -1.55
CA ILE A 96 7.42 -6.49 -0.23
C ILE A 96 6.95 -5.17 0.37
N THR A 97 7.16 -5.00 1.67
CA THR A 97 7.04 -3.72 2.37
C THR A 97 7.87 -3.80 3.64
N TYR A 98 8.02 -2.68 4.32
CA TYR A 98 8.73 -2.58 5.59
C TYR A 98 7.84 -1.90 6.61
N ILE A 99 7.87 -2.41 7.82
CA ILE A 99 7.30 -1.79 9.01
C ILE A 99 8.42 -1.57 10.02
N LEU A 100 8.23 -0.68 10.98
CA LEU A 100 9.14 -0.54 12.10
C LEU A 100 9.10 -1.81 12.96
N ASN A 101 10.22 -2.11 13.61
CA ASN A 101 10.29 -3.24 14.56
C ASN A 101 9.34 -3.09 15.76
N THR A 102 8.89 -1.87 16.05
CA THR A 102 7.91 -1.54 17.09
C THR A 102 6.47 -1.67 16.62
N GLU A 103 6.23 -1.83 15.32
CA GLU A 103 4.88 -2.02 14.77
C GLU A 103 4.48 -3.50 14.83
N PRO A 104 3.28 -3.84 15.31
CA PRO A 104 2.87 -5.23 15.52
C PRO A 104 2.63 -6.01 14.22
N GLY A 105 2.52 -5.33 13.07
CA GLY A 105 2.27 -5.97 11.79
C GLY A 105 0.89 -6.64 11.65
N THR A 106 -0.05 -6.39 12.56
CA THR A 106 -1.37 -7.06 12.61
C THR A 106 -2.10 -7.01 11.26
N SER A 107 -2.11 -5.86 10.59
CA SER A 107 -2.76 -5.68 9.29
C SER A 107 -2.10 -6.49 8.17
N LEU A 108 -0.79 -6.72 8.25
CA LEU A 108 -0.03 -7.54 7.29
C LEU A 108 -0.38 -9.02 7.50
N ILE A 109 -0.39 -9.48 8.75
CA ILE A 109 -0.78 -10.85 9.11
C ILE A 109 -2.21 -11.12 8.64
N ALA A 110 -3.14 -10.21 8.93
CA ALA A 110 -4.53 -10.30 8.47
C ALA A 110 -4.66 -10.34 6.94
N ALA A 111 -3.73 -9.72 6.22
CA ALA A 111 -3.66 -9.75 4.76
C ALA A 111 -2.89 -10.97 4.19
N GLY A 112 -2.44 -11.90 5.03
CA GLY A 112 -1.72 -13.12 4.63
C GLY A 112 -0.24 -12.93 4.32
N TRP A 113 0.35 -11.80 4.74
CA TRP A 113 1.78 -11.53 4.56
C TRP A 113 2.63 -12.29 5.58
N LYS A 114 3.90 -12.52 5.23
CA LYS A 114 4.88 -13.18 6.08
C LYS A 114 6.03 -12.22 6.40
N CYS A 115 6.40 -12.15 7.67
CA CYS A 115 7.66 -11.54 8.09
C CYS A 115 8.79 -12.52 7.74
N VAL A 116 9.84 -12.04 7.07
CA VAL A 116 10.96 -12.86 6.54
C VAL A 116 12.27 -12.18 6.90
#